data_AF-A0A8I2YW22-F1
#
_entry.id   AF-A0A8I2YW22-F1
#
_cell.length_a   1.000
_cell.length_b   1.000
_cell.length_c   1.000
_cell.angle_alpha   90.00
_cell.angle_beta   90.00
_cell.angle_gamma   90.00
#
_symmetry.space_group_name_H-M   'P 1'
#
loop_
_entity.id
_entity.type
_entity.pdbx_description
1 polymer ?
#
loop_
_entity_poly.entity_id
_entity_poly.type
_entity_poly.pdbx_seq_one_letter_code
_entity_poly.pdbx_strand_id
1 'polypeptide(L)' 'MVTQHFVGNKPVEAFPPEAIRKIPDDVLTRRELNRLSKGADKEPGANKRAGVASRDPAEFDTKRHGG' A
#
# COMPACT_ATOMS: atom_id res chain seq x y z
N MET A 1 -15.21 -14.29 -22.26
CA MET A 1 -14.16 -14.28 -21.22
C MET A 1 -14.84 -14.10 -19.88
N VAL A 2 -14.50 -14.91 -18.87
CA VAL A 2 -15.08 -14.79 -17.52
C VAL A 2 -14.14 -13.91 -16.69
N THR A 3 -14.63 -12.78 -16.22
CA THR A 3 -13.85 -11.84 -15.39
C THR A 3 -13.92 -12.31 -13.94
N GLN A 4 -12.81 -12.81 -13.39
CA GLN A 4 -12.72 -13.21 -11.99
C GLN A 4 -12.36 -12.00 -11.13
N HIS A 5 -13.18 -11.72 -10.11
CA HIS A 5 -12.94 -10.65 -9.16
C HIS A 5 -12.13 -11.13 -7.94
N PHE A 6 -11.37 -10.23 -7.33
CA PHE A 6 -10.52 -10.53 -6.17
C PHE A 6 -10.62 -9.42 -5.11
N VAL A 7 -10.60 -9.81 -3.84
CA VAL A 7 -10.36 -8.92 -2.70
C VAL A 7 -9.08 -9.38 -2.01
N GLY A 8 -8.02 -8.59 -2.14
CA GLY A 8 -6.67 -9.04 -1.76
C GLY A 8 -6.24 -10.22 -2.63
N ASN A 9 -5.96 -11.36 -2.02
CA ASN A 9 -5.55 -12.59 -2.70
C ASN A 9 -6.69 -13.63 -2.84
N LYS A 10 -7.92 -13.29 -2.44
CA LYS A 10 -9.04 -14.21 -2.44
C LYS A 10 -9.99 -13.93 -3.62
N PRO A 11 -10.32 -14.93 -4.44
CA PRO A 11 -11.33 -14.77 -5.48
C PRO A 11 -12.70 -14.54 -4.83
N VAL A 12 -13.49 -13.66 -5.42
CA VAL A 12 -14.89 -13.42 -5.02
C VAL A 12 -15.78 -13.46 -6.26
N GLU A 13 -16.99 -13.98 -6.08
CA GLU A 13 -18.00 -14.00 -7.15
C GLU A 13 -18.64 -12.61 -7.36
N ALA A 14 -18.82 -11.88 -6.26
CA ALA A 14 -19.31 -10.51 -6.26
C ALA A 14 -18.62 -9.72 -5.13
N PHE A 15 -18.39 -8.43 -5.35
CA PHE A 15 -17.88 -7.56 -4.29
C PHE A 15 -18.97 -7.34 -3.22
N PRO A 16 -18.62 -7.38 -1.92
CA PRO A 16 -19.58 -7.05 -0.89
C PRO A 16 -20.05 -5.60 -1.08
N PRO A 17 -21.35 -5.28 -0.86
CA PRO A 17 -21.90 -3.96 -1.13
C PRO A 17 -21.14 -2.82 -0.42
N GLU A 18 -20.60 -3.12 0.75
CA GLU A 18 -19.79 -2.21 1.55
C GLU A 18 -18.45 -1.85 0.92
N ALA A 19 -17.85 -2.76 0.13
CA ALA A 19 -16.59 -2.52 -0.56
C ALA A 19 -16.74 -1.66 -1.82
N ILE A 20 -17.96 -1.57 -2.38
CA ILE A 20 -18.26 -0.76 -3.56
C ILE A 20 -18.72 0.66 -3.15
N ARG A 21 -19.09 0.86 -1.88
CA ARG A 21 -19.56 2.15 -1.39
C ARG A 21 -18.41 3.12 -1.16
N LYS A 22 -18.56 4.36 -1.65
CA LYS A 22 -17.66 5.45 -1.30
C LYS A 22 -17.71 5.68 0.21
N ILE A 23 -16.55 5.65 0.86
CA ILE A 23 -16.41 6.04 2.26
C ILE A 23 -16.56 7.58 2.31
N PRO A 24 -17.39 8.14 3.22
CA PRO A 24 -17.50 9.58 3.38
C PRO A 24 -16.14 10.24 3.63
N ASP A 25 -15.94 11.42 3.05
CA ASP A 25 -14.63 12.10 3.05
C ASP A 25 -14.18 12.47 4.48
N ASP A 26 -15.10 12.81 5.38
CA ASP A 26 -14.81 13.06 6.80
C ASP A 26 -14.28 11.81 7.52
N VAL A 27 -14.81 10.64 7.17
CA VAL A 27 -14.39 9.36 7.76
C VAL A 27 -13.01 9.00 7.26
N LEU A 28 -12.74 9.20 5.97
CA LEU A 28 -11.41 9.01 5.38
C LEU A 28 -10.38 9.93 6.05
N THR A 29 -10.72 11.22 6.22
CA THR A 29 -9.84 12.21 6.85
C THR A 29 -9.48 11.81 8.28
N ARG A 30 -10.45 11.39 9.09
CA ARG A 30 -10.20 10.93 10.47
C ARG A 30 -9.35 9.66 10.53
N ARG A 31 -9.60 8.69 9.62
CA ARG A 31 -8.79 7.46 9.52
C ARG A 31 -7.34 7.79 9.16
N GLU A 32 -7.14 8.72 8.24
CA GLU A 32 -5.82 9.14 7.82
C GLU A 32 -5.07 9.84 8.97
N LEU A 33 -5.71 10.78 9.69
CA LEU A 33 -5.12 11.39 10.88
C LEU A 33 -4.70 10.36 11.94
N ASN A 34 -5.49 9.30 12.14
CA ASN A 34 -5.15 8.20 13.05
C ASN A 34 -3.96 7.36 12.54
N ARG A 35 -3.88 7.15 11.22
CA ARG A 35 -2.75 6.45 10.58
C ARG A 35 -1.46 7.23 10.79
N LEU A 36 -1.50 8.54 10.54
CA LEU A 36 -0.36 9.45 10.72
C LEU A 36 0.05 9.50 12.20
N SER A 37 -0.90 9.62 13.14
CA SER A 37 -0.60 9.67 14.58
C SER A 37 0.04 8.39 15.13
N LYS A 38 -0.22 7.24 14.51
CA LYS A 38 0.43 5.95 14.82
C LYS A 38 1.83 5.80 14.21
N GLY A 39 2.35 6.84 13.56
CA GLY A 39 3.70 6.85 13.02
C GLY A 39 3.82 6.19 11.66
N ALA A 40 2.74 6.10 10.89
CA ALA A 40 2.82 5.63 9.50
C ALA A 40 3.58 6.61 8.57
N ASP A 41 3.99 7.77 9.10
CA ASP A 41 4.99 8.67 8.51
C ASP A 41 6.41 8.06 8.54
N LYS A 42 6.63 7.08 9.43
CA LYS A 42 7.89 6.36 9.60
C LYS A 42 8.00 5.16 8.68
N GLU A 43 6.88 4.63 8.18
CA GLU A 43 6.92 3.62 7.13
C GLU A 43 7.22 4.31 5.79
N PRO A 44 8.22 3.85 5.02
CA PRO A 44 8.48 4.40 3.71
C PRO A 44 7.23 4.18 2.84
N GLY A 45 6.51 5.26 2.55
CA GLY A 45 5.30 5.22 1.73
C GLY A 45 5.53 4.52 0.40
N ALA A 46 4.44 4.13 -0.29
CA ALA A 46 4.51 3.45 -1.59
C ALA A 46 5.48 4.12 -2.59
N ASN A 47 5.61 5.45 -2.54
CA ASN A 47 6.54 6.23 -3.35
C ASN A 47 8.02 5.93 -3.06
N LYS A 48 8.40 5.65 -1.80
CA LYS A 48 9.77 5.22 -1.46
C LYS A 48 10.04 3.77 -1.89
N ARG A 49 9.01 2.90 -1.86
CA ARG A 49 9.13 1.49 -2.30
C ARG A 49 9.26 1.37 -3.82
N ALA A 50 8.54 2.20 -4.59
CA ALA A 50 8.68 2.26 -6.04
C ALA A 50 10.10 2.69 -6.48
N GLY A 51 10.71 3.64 -5.77
CA GLY A 51 12.07 4.10 -6.06
C GLY A 51 13.17 3.05 -5.81
N VAL A 52 12.91 2.00 -5.03
CA VAL A 52 13.84 0.86 -4.87
C VAL A 52 13.72 -0.11 -6.04
N ALA A 53 12.52 -0.32 -6.57
CA ALA A 53 12.29 -1.22 -7.70
C ALA A 53 12.80 -0.66 -9.05
N SER A 54 12.95 0.66 -9.17
CA SER A 54 13.50 1.32 -10.35
C SER A 54 15.02 1.53 -10.31
N ARG A 55 15.70 1.10 -9.24
CA ARG A 55 17.16 1.22 -9.09
C ARG A 55 17.86 -0.02 -9.65
N ASP A 56 19.01 0.21 -10.29
CA ASP A 56 19.87 -0.87 -10.76
C ASP A 56 20.43 -1.65 -9.55
N PRO A 57 20.18 -2.98 -9.45
CA PRO A 57 20.74 -3.82 -8.38
C PRO A 57 22.27 -3.81 -8.31
N ALA A 58 22.98 -3.48 -9.39
CA ALA A 58 24.44 -3.41 -9.42
C ALA A 58 25.00 -2.23 -8.61
N GLU A 59 24.20 -1.18 -8.36
CA GLU A 59 24.62 0.00 -7.58
C GLU A 59 24.51 -0.21 -6.06
N PHE A 60 23.88 -1.30 -5.61
CA PHE A 60 23.63 -1.58 -4.19
C PHE A 60 24.59 -2.66 -3.65
N ASP A 61 25.86 -2.31 -3.48
CA ASP A 61 26.84 -3.14 -2.76
C ASP A 61 26.61 -3.01 -1.23
N THR A 62 25.92 -3.97 -0.63
CA THR A 62 25.69 -4.04 0.83
C THR A 62 26.90 -4.49 1.63
N LYS A 63 28.05 -4.78 1.01
CA LYS A 63 29.21 -5.36 1.71
C LYS A 63 30.09 -4.32 2.43
N ARG A 64 29.78 -3.03 2.36
CA ARG A 64 30.69 -1.96 2.86
C ARG A 64 30.16 -1.04 3.96
N HIS A 65 29.05 -1.35 4.62
CA HIS A 65 28.64 -0.61 5.83
C HIS A 65 28.44 -1.55 7.02
N GLY A 66 29.58 -1.94 7.61
CA GLY A 66 29.71 -2.26 9.03
C GLY A 66 30.83 -1.39 9.58
N GLY A 67 30.46 -0.35 10.33
CA GLY A 67 31.34 0.57 11.04
C GLY A 67 30.54 1.24 12.14
#